data_AF-A0A3B6H1L0-F1
#
_entry.id   AF-A0A3B6H1L0-F1
#
_cell.length_a   1.000
_cell.length_b   1.000
_cell.length_c   1.000
_cell.angle_alpha   90.00
_cell.angle_beta   90.00
_cell.angle_gamma   90.00
#
_symmetry.space_group_name_H-M   'P 1'
#
loop_
_entity.id
_entity.type
_entity.pdbx_description
1 polymer ?
#
loop_
_entity_poly.entity_id
_entity_poly.type
_entity_poly.pdbx_seq_one_letter_code
_entity_poly.pdbx_strand_id
1 'polypeptide(L)'
;MRRYSQSDQEANLECPYMNWRHNIEPEFATIVLADQEYLTNISIQKQLVGNDIPYDITSCQMFFLPAPLEDGWIVIMWDMMSRKLHVLDPLIRGEGPPDATRDKHEMIVWKLHHALFQCLNEYYAGWPTQDGQWATKYPVIAEETFCRDKSGRCALHIIRHYDGQKLKIPLTKYNAGRTKRQALHEYIKLQGNSSKLAHEALWTVLAPTDSWVDSIHSGYSRTTCWNCVSRT
;
A
#
# COMPACT_ATOMS: atom_id res chain seq x y z
N MET A 1 11.48 -4.81 7.12
CA MET A 1 10.71 -4.97 5.88
C MET A 1 9.93 -6.30 5.92
N ARG A 2 8.93 -6.40 6.81
CA ARG A 2 8.26 -7.69 7.10
C ARG A 2 6.86 -7.80 6.48
N ARG A 3 6.21 -6.68 6.16
CA ARG A 3 4.74 -6.64 6.03
C ARG A 3 4.25 -6.88 4.61
N TYR A 4 4.79 -6.15 3.63
CA TYR A 4 4.43 -6.33 2.22
C TYR A 4 5.14 -7.53 1.60
N SER A 5 6.41 -7.75 1.92
CA SER A 5 7.18 -8.88 1.39
C SER A 5 6.61 -10.22 1.84
N GLN A 6 6.21 -10.39 3.11
CA GLN A 6 5.56 -11.63 3.57
C GLN A 6 4.18 -11.84 2.91
N SER A 7 3.38 -10.77 2.81
CA SER A 7 2.06 -10.80 2.15
C SER A 7 2.16 -11.15 0.66
N ASP A 8 3.10 -10.55 -0.07
CA ASP A 8 3.29 -10.81 -1.50
C ASP A 8 3.94 -12.18 -1.77
N GLN A 9 4.79 -12.68 -0.87
CA GLN A 9 5.32 -14.04 -0.94
C GLN A 9 4.23 -15.10 -0.79
N GLU A 10 3.29 -14.92 0.14
CA GLU A 10 2.13 -15.81 0.27
C GLU A 10 1.24 -15.79 -1.00
N ALA A 11 1.22 -14.68 -1.74
CA ALA A 11 0.49 -14.56 -2.99
C ALA A 11 1.24 -15.16 -4.21
N ASN A 12 2.57 -15.37 -4.13
CA ASN A 12 3.43 -15.82 -5.23
C ASN A 12 4.01 -17.25 -5.01
N LEU A 13 3.31 -18.10 -4.25
CA LEU A 13 3.77 -19.45 -3.87
C LEU A 13 4.17 -20.36 -5.05
N GLU A 14 3.66 -20.10 -6.25
CA GLU A 14 3.92 -20.92 -7.44
C GLU A 14 5.31 -20.67 -8.08
N CYS A 15 5.99 -19.55 -7.77
CA CYS A 15 7.32 -19.25 -8.29
C CYS A 15 8.15 -18.36 -7.31
N PRO A 16 8.62 -18.92 -6.18
CA PRO A 16 9.29 -18.16 -5.12
C PRO A 16 10.61 -17.50 -5.53
N TYR A 17 11.24 -17.95 -6.64
CA TYR A 17 12.55 -17.49 -7.09
C TYR A 17 12.52 -16.45 -8.24
N MET A 18 11.34 -16.12 -8.77
CA MET A 18 11.14 -15.09 -9.80
C MET A 18 10.16 -14.04 -9.29
N ASN A 19 10.58 -13.26 -8.30
CA ASN A 19 9.83 -12.08 -7.92
C ASN A 19 10.13 -10.97 -8.94
N TRP A 20 9.27 -10.89 -9.95
CA TRP A 20 9.23 -9.82 -10.94
C TRP A 20 8.88 -8.44 -10.34
N ARG A 21 8.55 -8.38 -9.04
CA ARG A 21 8.12 -7.19 -8.31
C ARG A 21 8.90 -6.98 -7.02
N HIS A 22 9.24 -5.73 -6.75
CA HIS A 22 9.77 -5.24 -5.49
C HIS A 22 8.91 -4.07 -4.98
N ASN A 23 8.50 -4.10 -3.70
CA ASN A 23 7.72 -3.02 -3.10
C ASN A 23 8.57 -2.24 -2.10
N ILE A 24 8.62 -0.93 -2.29
CA ILE A 24 9.28 0.03 -1.41
C ILE A 24 8.22 0.60 -0.47
N GLU A 25 8.55 0.77 0.82
CA GLU A 25 7.61 1.34 1.78
C GLU A 25 7.43 2.85 1.56
N PRO A 26 6.24 3.41 1.86
CA PRO A 26 5.97 4.83 1.64
C PRO A 26 6.87 5.78 2.45
N GLU A 27 7.54 5.27 3.48
CA GLU A 27 8.54 6.01 4.25
C GLU A 27 9.68 6.53 3.37
N PHE A 28 10.08 5.78 2.35
CA PHE A 28 11.10 6.24 1.38
C PHE A 28 10.66 7.56 0.72
N ALA A 29 9.41 7.63 0.26
CA ALA A 29 8.88 8.85 -0.35
C ALA A 29 8.86 10.01 0.65
N THR A 30 8.42 9.77 1.88
CA THR A 30 8.36 10.79 2.93
C THR A 30 9.74 11.38 3.24
N ILE A 31 10.76 10.53 3.43
CA ILE A 31 12.13 10.96 3.75
C ILE A 31 12.73 11.78 2.60
N VAL A 32 12.64 11.26 1.36
CA VAL A 32 13.22 11.93 0.19
C VAL A 32 12.51 13.25 -0.09
N LEU A 33 11.18 13.29 -0.04
CA LEU A 33 10.44 14.52 -0.32
C LEU A 33 10.65 15.59 0.75
N ALA A 34 10.94 15.19 2.00
CA ALA A 34 11.31 16.08 3.10
C ALA A 34 12.79 16.52 3.08
N ASP A 35 13.56 16.17 2.05
CA ASP A 35 15.00 16.48 1.92
C ASP A 35 15.83 15.97 3.10
N GLN A 36 15.41 14.85 3.68
CA GLN A 36 16.17 14.16 4.72
C GLN A 36 17.20 13.20 4.11
N GLU A 37 18.23 12.89 4.90
CA GLU A 37 19.27 11.95 4.51
C GLU A 37 18.70 10.54 4.34
N TYR A 38 18.76 10.01 3.11
CA TYR A 38 18.16 8.73 2.75
C TYR A 38 19.19 7.64 2.42
N LEU A 39 20.42 7.97 2.00
CA LEU A 39 21.42 6.97 1.59
C LEU A 39 21.93 6.15 2.78
N THR A 40 22.12 6.80 3.92
CA THR A 40 22.58 6.13 5.15
C THR A 40 21.43 5.71 6.08
N ASN A 41 20.18 5.89 5.65
CA ASN A 41 19.02 5.56 6.45
C ASN A 41 18.83 4.04 6.56
N ILE A 42 18.90 3.51 7.78
CA ILE A 42 18.81 2.07 8.05
C ILE A 42 17.48 1.47 7.58
N SER A 43 16.37 2.21 7.67
CA SER A 43 15.07 1.71 7.20
C SER A 43 15.07 1.54 5.68
N ILE A 44 15.63 2.50 4.95
CA ILE A 44 15.76 2.46 3.48
C ILE A 44 16.74 1.37 3.04
N GLN A 45 17.89 1.24 3.70
CA GLN A 45 18.84 0.16 3.45
C GLN A 45 18.21 -1.20 3.67
N LYS A 46 17.47 -1.39 4.78
CA LYS A 46 16.72 -2.62 5.03
C LYS A 46 15.66 -2.90 3.96
N GLN A 47 15.20 -1.86 3.25
CA GLN A 47 14.24 -1.98 2.17
C GLN A 47 14.85 -2.36 0.82
N LEU A 48 16.15 -2.12 0.61
CA LEU A 48 16.79 -2.35 -0.69
C LEU A 48 17.87 -3.45 -0.64
N VAL A 49 18.64 -3.54 0.45
CA VAL A 49 19.72 -4.52 0.65
C VAL A 49 19.58 -5.33 1.95
N GLY A 50 18.42 -5.29 2.59
CA GLY A 50 18.21 -5.99 3.86
C GLY A 50 18.32 -7.51 3.72
N ASN A 51 18.91 -8.18 4.72
CA ASN A 51 18.93 -9.66 4.79
C ASN A 51 17.53 -10.29 4.88
N ASP A 52 16.51 -9.49 5.23
CA ASP A 52 15.11 -9.91 5.27
C ASP A 52 14.47 -9.99 3.87
N ILE A 53 15.17 -9.57 2.81
CA ILE A 53 14.69 -9.66 1.42
C ILE A 53 15.00 -11.07 0.91
N PRO A 54 13.96 -11.89 0.64
CA PRO A 54 14.13 -13.31 0.37
C PRO A 54 14.44 -13.62 -1.11
N TYR A 55 14.70 -12.58 -1.91
CA TYR A 55 14.95 -12.66 -3.35
C TYR A 55 16.00 -11.62 -3.75
N ASP A 56 16.64 -11.85 -4.89
CA ASP A 56 17.59 -10.91 -5.47
C ASP A 56 16.85 -9.77 -6.18
N ILE A 57 16.90 -8.56 -5.61
CA ILE A 57 16.22 -7.40 -6.19
C ILE A 57 16.80 -6.97 -7.54
N THR A 58 18.04 -7.34 -7.86
CA THR A 58 18.65 -7.01 -9.16
C THR A 58 17.96 -7.74 -10.31
N SER A 59 17.22 -8.82 -10.00
CA SER A 59 16.39 -9.58 -10.94
C SER A 59 14.95 -9.06 -11.06
N CYS A 60 14.54 -8.10 -10.21
CA CYS A 60 13.19 -7.56 -10.24
C CYS A 60 12.99 -6.65 -11.47
N GLN A 61 11.90 -6.90 -12.22
CA GLN A 61 11.53 -6.03 -13.32
C GLN A 61 10.82 -4.75 -12.84
N MET A 62 9.93 -4.88 -11.86
CA MET A 62 9.05 -3.78 -11.45
C MET A 62 9.28 -3.38 -10.00
N PHE A 63 9.45 -2.08 -9.76
CA PHE A 63 9.54 -1.52 -8.42
C PHE A 63 8.31 -0.67 -8.16
N PHE A 64 7.66 -0.82 -7.01
CA PHE A 64 6.50 -0.02 -6.63
C PHE A 64 6.78 0.83 -5.41
N LEU A 65 6.42 2.10 -5.47
CA LEU A 65 6.45 3.02 -4.34
C LEU A 65 5.09 3.70 -4.20
N PRO A 66 4.29 3.38 -3.17
CA PRO A 66 3.21 4.26 -2.75
C PRO A 66 3.81 5.56 -2.20
N ALA A 67 3.36 6.71 -2.67
CA ALA A 67 3.80 8.01 -2.18
C ALA A 67 2.60 8.78 -1.61
N PRO A 68 2.57 9.04 -0.28
CA PRO A 68 1.59 9.93 0.31
C PRO A 68 1.92 11.37 -0.05
N LEU A 69 1.01 12.04 -0.76
CA LEU A 69 1.12 13.46 -1.08
C LEU A 69 0.04 14.25 -0.33
N GLU A 70 0.15 15.58 -0.42
CA GLU A 70 -0.89 16.46 0.10
C GLU A 70 -2.24 16.13 -0.54
N ASP A 71 -2.35 16.02 -1.86
CA ASP A 71 -3.65 15.84 -2.53
C ASP A 71 -4.21 14.40 -2.47
N GLY A 72 -3.43 13.45 -1.95
CA GLY A 72 -3.78 12.04 -1.91
C GLY A 72 -2.57 11.14 -2.10
N TRP A 73 -2.81 9.84 -2.17
CA TRP A 73 -1.79 8.85 -2.44
C TRP A 73 -1.68 8.57 -3.93
N ILE A 74 -0.46 8.56 -4.44
CA ILE A 74 -0.13 8.01 -5.76
C ILE A 74 0.70 6.73 -5.61
N VAL A 75 0.81 5.95 -6.68
CA VAL A 75 1.78 4.86 -6.78
C VAL A 75 2.69 5.12 -7.96
N ILE A 76 3.99 5.09 -7.72
CA ILE A 76 5.01 5.14 -8.78
C ILE A 76 5.48 3.72 -9.03
N MET A 77 5.45 3.30 -10.29
CA MET A 77 5.99 2.01 -10.71
C MET A 77 7.13 2.24 -11.71
N TRP A 78 8.32 1.70 -11.41
CA TRP A 78 9.45 1.65 -12.34
C TRP A 78 9.44 0.31 -13.05
N ASP A 79 9.33 0.32 -14.38
CA ASP A 79 9.62 -0.84 -15.22
C ASP A 79 11.08 -0.77 -15.66
N MET A 80 11.95 -1.48 -14.94
CA MET A 80 13.40 -1.51 -15.16
C MET A 80 13.77 -2.04 -16.54
N MET A 81 12.96 -2.94 -17.10
CA MET A 81 13.22 -3.54 -18.40
C MET A 81 12.88 -2.58 -19.54
N SER A 82 11.75 -1.89 -19.47
CA SER A 82 11.34 -0.96 -20.53
C SER A 82 11.70 0.50 -20.29
N ARG A 83 12.37 0.81 -19.16
CA ARG A 83 12.76 2.15 -18.69
C ARG A 83 11.58 3.13 -18.70
N LYS A 84 10.49 2.71 -18.06
CA LYS A 84 9.27 3.53 -17.94
C LYS A 84 8.86 3.77 -16.49
N LEU A 85 8.50 5.02 -16.21
CA LEU A 85 7.86 5.44 -14.98
C LEU A 85 6.35 5.46 -15.20
N HIS A 86 5.61 4.73 -14.40
CA HIS A 86 4.15 4.77 -14.41
C HIS A 86 3.69 5.49 -13.14
N VAL A 87 3.01 6.61 -13.33
CA VAL A 87 2.42 7.40 -12.24
C VAL A 87 0.93 7.06 -12.18
N LEU A 88 0.56 6.30 -11.15
CA LEU A 88 -0.77 5.74 -10.96
C LEU A 88 -1.47 6.53 -9.85
N ASP A 89 -2.26 7.52 -10.23
CA ASP A 89 -3.08 8.28 -9.31
C ASP A 89 -4.54 7.75 -9.33
N PRO A 90 -5.05 7.20 -8.22
CA PRO A 90 -6.41 6.68 -8.14
C PRO A 90 -7.51 7.75 -8.22
N LEU A 91 -7.16 9.04 -8.14
CA LEU A 91 -8.09 10.16 -8.23
C LEU A 91 -8.28 10.65 -9.68
N ILE A 92 -7.38 10.28 -10.59
CA ILE A 92 -7.45 10.63 -12.01
C ILE A 92 -8.41 9.70 -12.76
N ARG A 93 -9.26 10.28 -13.60
CA ARG A 93 -10.22 9.58 -14.46
C ARG A 93 -10.27 10.22 -15.85
N GLY A 94 -10.91 9.53 -16.80
CA GLY A 94 -11.15 10.05 -18.13
C GLY A 94 -9.86 10.19 -18.95
N GLU A 95 -9.57 11.39 -19.44
CA GLU A 95 -8.47 11.65 -20.37
C GLU A 95 -7.08 11.70 -19.71
N GLY A 96 -7.00 11.70 -18.37
CA GLY A 96 -5.73 11.74 -17.64
C GLY A 96 -5.62 12.93 -16.67
N PRO A 97 -4.43 13.16 -16.08
CA PRO A 97 -4.21 14.31 -15.21
C PRO A 97 -4.39 15.61 -15.99
N PRO A 98 -5.00 16.65 -15.38
CA PRO A 98 -4.80 18.03 -15.82
C PRO A 98 -3.30 18.39 -15.85
N ASP A 99 -2.90 19.31 -16.73
CA ASP A 99 -1.49 19.70 -16.90
C ASP A 99 -0.83 20.09 -15.57
N ALA A 100 -1.49 20.91 -14.75
CA ALA A 100 -0.95 21.32 -13.44
C ALA A 100 -0.69 20.13 -12.49
N THR A 101 -1.56 19.11 -12.50
CA THR A 101 -1.36 17.88 -11.72
C THR A 101 -0.23 17.05 -12.31
N ARG A 102 -0.13 16.97 -13.65
CA ARG A 102 0.94 16.28 -14.34
C ARG A 102 2.30 16.89 -14.01
N ASP A 103 2.43 18.21 -14.09
CA ASP A 103 3.69 18.92 -13.83
C ASP A 103 4.12 18.74 -12.37
N LYS A 104 3.18 18.81 -11.41
CA LYS A 104 3.44 18.51 -10.00
C LYS A 104 3.92 17.08 -9.80
N HIS A 105 3.24 16.10 -10.40
CA HIS A 105 3.64 14.70 -10.32
C HIS A 105 5.01 14.48 -10.94
N GLU A 106 5.29 15.10 -12.09
CA GLU A 106 6.58 14.98 -12.76
C GLU A 106 7.74 15.42 -11.86
N MET A 107 7.63 16.58 -11.21
CA MET A 107 8.65 17.06 -10.26
C MET A 107 8.89 16.06 -9.11
N ILE A 108 7.81 15.57 -8.50
CA ILE A 108 7.86 14.61 -7.39
C ILE A 108 8.49 13.29 -7.82
N VAL A 109 8.06 12.78 -8.98
CA VAL A 109 8.49 11.49 -9.52
C VAL A 109 9.97 11.54 -9.91
N TRP A 110 10.45 12.62 -10.52
CA TRP A 110 11.87 12.77 -10.84
C TRP A 110 12.74 12.83 -9.58
N LYS A 111 12.32 13.54 -8.53
CA LYS A 111 13.03 13.56 -7.24
C LYS A 111 13.14 12.16 -6.63
N LEU A 112 12.04 11.41 -6.63
CA LEU A 112 12.01 10.03 -6.12
C LEU A 112 12.78 9.05 -7.00
N HIS A 113 12.75 9.25 -8.32
CA HIS A 113 13.49 8.46 -9.30
C HIS A 113 15.01 8.60 -9.07
N HIS A 114 15.53 9.83 -9.03
CA HIS A 114 16.95 10.04 -8.77
C HIS A 114 17.37 9.50 -7.40
N ALA A 115 16.59 9.73 -6.35
CA ALA A 115 16.90 9.19 -5.03
C ALA A 115 16.95 7.65 -5.02
N LEU A 116 16.03 6.98 -5.71
CA LEU A 116 16.05 5.53 -5.83
C LEU A 116 17.33 5.06 -6.53
N PHE A 117 17.69 5.66 -7.66
CA PHE A 117 18.91 5.29 -8.39
C PHE A 117 20.19 5.64 -7.62
N GLN A 118 20.21 6.71 -6.83
CA GLN A 118 21.33 7.00 -5.94
C GLN A 118 21.48 5.91 -4.88
N CYS A 119 20.40 5.46 -4.24
CA CYS A 119 20.44 4.32 -3.33
C CYS A 119 20.94 3.04 -4.04
N LEU A 120 20.37 2.70 -5.20
CA LEU A 120 20.72 1.47 -5.90
C LEU A 120 22.19 1.46 -6.34
N ASN A 121 22.70 2.58 -6.84
CA ASN A 121 24.11 2.70 -7.24
C ASN A 121 25.08 2.71 -6.05
N GLU A 122 24.68 3.28 -4.92
CA GLU A 122 25.47 3.25 -3.69
C GLU A 122 25.55 1.83 -3.11
N TYR A 123 24.43 1.11 -3.14
CA TYR A 123 24.31 -0.19 -2.49
C TYR A 123 24.77 -1.37 -3.35
N TYR A 124 24.75 -1.21 -4.68
CA TYR A 124 25.11 -2.27 -5.62
C TYR A 124 26.17 -1.78 -6.60
N ALA A 125 27.35 -2.40 -6.52
CA ALA A 125 28.40 -2.20 -7.50
C ALA A 125 27.94 -2.74 -8.88
N GLY A 126 27.57 -1.83 -9.77
CA GLY A 126 27.17 -2.16 -11.14
C GLY A 126 25.68 -2.45 -11.31
N TRP A 127 24.80 -1.67 -10.68
CA TRP A 127 23.35 -1.76 -10.92
C TRP A 127 23.04 -1.78 -12.44
N PRO A 128 22.20 -2.70 -12.95
CA PRO A 128 22.09 -2.95 -14.39
C PRO A 128 21.47 -1.81 -15.20
N THR A 129 20.71 -0.93 -14.54
CA THR A 129 19.92 0.12 -15.19
C THR A 129 20.43 1.50 -14.80
N GLN A 130 20.44 2.45 -15.72
CA GLN A 130 20.80 3.84 -15.44
C GLN A 130 19.54 4.71 -15.27
N ASP A 131 19.66 5.85 -14.58
CA ASP A 131 18.58 6.81 -14.32
C ASP A 131 18.26 7.72 -15.54
N GLY A 132 19.10 7.71 -16.58
CA GLY A 132 18.88 8.46 -17.81
C GLY A 132 17.85 7.84 -18.76
N GLN A 133 17.18 8.70 -19.53
CA GLN A 133 16.32 8.34 -20.69
C GLN A 133 15.05 7.53 -20.34
N TRP A 134 14.46 7.80 -19.18
CA TRP A 134 13.19 7.20 -18.79
C TRP A 134 11.99 7.95 -19.40
N ALA A 135 10.97 7.20 -19.82
CA ALA A 135 9.71 7.77 -20.27
C ALA A 135 8.65 7.69 -19.18
N THR A 136 7.97 8.80 -18.90
CA THR A 136 6.89 8.86 -17.91
C THR A 136 5.52 8.65 -18.56
N LYS A 137 4.69 7.82 -17.92
CA LYS A 137 3.31 7.55 -18.30
C LYS A 137 2.38 7.86 -17.15
N TYR A 138 1.15 8.25 -17.49
CA TYR A 138 0.07 8.52 -16.53
C TYR A 138 -1.14 7.62 -16.84
N PRO A 139 -1.07 6.30 -16.57
CA PRO A 139 -2.18 5.42 -16.86
C PRO A 139 -3.43 5.77 -16.04
N VAL A 140 -4.57 5.89 -16.71
CA VAL A 140 -5.87 6.06 -16.05
C VAL A 140 -6.40 4.68 -15.65
N ILE A 141 -6.47 4.43 -14.35
CA ILE A 141 -6.78 3.12 -13.78
C ILE A 141 -8.07 3.07 -12.95
N ALA A 142 -8.62 4.23 -12.60
CA ALA A 142 -9.81 4.33 -11.77
C ALA A 142 -11.08 4.37 -12.64
N GLU A 143 -11.98 3.41 -12.43
CA GLU A 143 -13.29 3.38 -13.09
C GLU A 143 -14.34 4.22 -12.36
N GLU A 144 -14.11 4.51 -11.07
CA GLU A 144 -15.02 5.24 -10.18
C GLU A 144 -14.33 6.46 -9.56
N THR A 145 -15.12 7.44 -9.09
CA THR A 145 -14.58 8.57 -8.32
C THR A 145 -14.28 8.16 -6.89
N PHE A 146 -13.07 8.47 -6.46
CA PHE A 146 -12.60 8.30 -5.09
C PHE A 146 -12.37 9.65 -4.42
N CYS A 147 -12.56 9.69 -3.10
CA CYS A 147 -12.18 10.84 -2.30
C CYS A 147 -10.73 10.71 -1.84
N ARG A 148 -10.07 11.85 -1.59
CA ARG A 148 -8.69 11.95 -1.10
C ARG A 148 -8.42 11.05 0.12
N ASP A 149 -9.31 11.04 1.10
CA ASP A 149 -9.20 10.20 2.32
C ASP A 149 -9.22 8.69 2.04
N LYS A 150 -9.66 8.29 0.85
CA LYS A 150 -9.71 6.90 0.39
C LYS A 150 -8.57 6.53 -0.55
N SER A 151 -7.74 7.49 -0.99
CA SER A 151 -6.66 7.22 -1.94
C SER A 151 -5.64 6.20 -1.43
N GLY A 152 -5.33 6.16 -0.12
CA GLY A 152 -4.38 5.19 0.44
C GLY A 152 -4.81 3.73 0.31
N ARG A 153 -6.12 3.42 0.45
CA ARG A 153 -6.62 2.05 0.18
C ARG A 153 -6.61 1.72 -1.31
N CYS A 154 -6.73 2.73 -2.17
CA CYS A 154 -6.61 2.55 -3.61
C CYS A 154 -5.15 2.27 -4.00
N ALA A 155 -4.18 3.00 -3.43
CA ALA A 155 -2.76 2.74 -3.62
C ALA A 155 -2.38 1.29 -3.24
N LEU A 156 -2.87 0.80 -2.10
CA LEU A 156 -2.71 -0.59 -1.71
C LEU A 156 -3.28 -1.59 -2.74
N HIS A 157 -4.47 -1.30 -3.27
CA HIS A 157 -5.08 -2.12 -4.32
C HIS A 157 -4.26 -2.10 -5.62
N ILE A 158 -3.75 -0.93 -6.00
CA ILE A 158 -2.93 -0.74 -7.20
C ILE A 158 -1.66 -1.59 -7.11
N ILE A 159 -0.90 -1.48 -6.02
CA ILE A 159 0.36 -2.20 -5.84
C ILE A 159 0.16 -3.71 -5.97
N ARG A 160 -0.92 -4.25 -5.40
CA ARG A 160 -1.22 -5.69 -5.49
C ARG A 160 -1.58 -6.13 -6.91
N HIS A 161 -2.36 -5.33 -7.63
CA HIS A 161 -3.04 -5.81 -8.83
C HIS A 161 -2.51 -5.24 -10.16
N TYR A 162 -1.65 -4.22 -10.15
CA TYR A 162 -1.13 -3.61 -11.38
C TYR A 162 0.03 -4.39 -11.99
N ASP A 163 -0.13 -4.94 -13.18
CA ASP A 163 0.86 -5.82 -13.82
C ASP A 163 1.87 -5.11 -14.74
N GLY A 164 1.93 -3.78 -14.68
CA GLY A 164 2.74 -2.97 -15.58
C GLY A 164 1.99 -2.52 -16.83
N GLN A 165 0.80 -3.07 -17.11
CA GLN A 165 -0.06 -2.61 -18.20
C GLN A 165 -1.44 -2.21 -17.68
N LYS A 166 -2.07 -3.06 -16.87
CA LYS A 166 -3.41 -2.87 -16.35
C LYS A 166 -3.55 -3.42 -14.93
N LEU A 167 -4.67 -3.11 -14.29
CA LEU A 167 -5.06 -3.79 -13.07
C LEU A 167 -5.70 -5.13 -13.41
N LYS A 168 -5.16 -6.22 -12.83
CA LYS A 168 -5.76 -7.56 -12.94
C LYS A 168 -7.16 -7.63 -12.31
N ILE A 169 -7.40 -6.81 -11.30
CA ILE A 169 -8.69 -6.63 -10.63
C ILE A 169 -9.07 -5.14 -10.75
N PRO A 170 -10.25 -4.79 -11.26
CA PRO A 170 -10.67 -3.39 -11.43
C PRO A 170 -10.66 -2.59 -10.13
N LEU A 171 -10.23 -1.32 -10.19
CA LEU A 171 -10.24 -0.41 -9.06
C LEU A 171 -11.65 0.17 -8.84
N THR A 172 -12.46 -0.54 -8.07
CA THR A 172 -13.78 -0.11 -7.60
C THR A 172 -13.77 0.13 -6.08
N LYS A 173 -14.74 0.88 -5.55
CA LYS A 173 -14.89 1.05 -4.09
C LYS A 173 -15.01 -0.27 -3.34
N TYR A 174 -15.71 -1.24 -3.94
CA TYR A 174 -15.87 -2.58 -3.39
C TYR A 174 -14.54 -3.33 -3.32
N ASN A 175 -13.80 -3.39 -4.44
CA ASN A 175 -12.53 -4.12 -4.52
C ASN A 175 -11.44 -3.49 -3.65
N ALA A 176 -11.31 -2.16 -3.65
CA ALA A 176 -10.39 -1.47 -2.74
C ALA A 176 -10.75 -1.72 -1.26
N GLY A 177 -12.05 -1.79 -0.94
CA GLY A 177 -12.54 -2.15 0.40
C GLY A 177 -12.19 -3.59 0.79
N ARG A 178 -12.35 -4.54 -0.14
CA ARG A 178 -11.98 -5.95 0.04
C ARG A 178 -10.47 -6.10 0.25
N THR A 179 -9.65 -5.47 -0.58
CA THR A 179 -8.18 -5.48 -0.43
C THR A 179 -7.76 -4.93 0.93
N LYS A 180 -8.35 -3.82 1.39
CA LYS A 180 -8.07 -3.28 2.73
C LYS A 180 -8.36 -4.30 3.84
N ARG A 181 -9.49 -5.00 3.78
CA ARG A 181 -9.85 -6.03 4.77
C ARG A 181 -8.89 -7.22 4.74
N GLN A 182 -8.51 -7.67 3.55
CA GLN A 182 -7.52 -8.75 3.37
C GLN A 182 -6.16 -8.36 3.94
N ALA A 183 -5.65 -7.16 3.59
CA ALA A 183 -4.40 -6.66 4.13
C ALA A 183 -4.41 -6.53 5.66
N LEU A 184 -5.54 -6.11 6.26
CA LEU A 184 -5.69 -6.09 7.72
C LEU A 184 -5.61 -7.50 8.33
N HIS A 185 -6.29 -8.47 7.71
CA HIS A 185 -6.26 -9.86 8.16
C HIS A 185 -4.85 -10.47 8.05
N GLU A 186 -4.13 -10.20 6.97
CA GLU A 186 -2.74 -10.61 6.78
C GLU A 186 -1.82 -9.93 7.81
N TYR A 187 -2.02 -8.62 8.04
CA TYR A 187 -1.26 -7.87 9.04
C TYR A 187 -1.36 -8.48 10.44
N ILE A 188 -2.56 -8.93 10.82
CA ILE A 188 -2.80 -9.61 12.10
C ILE A 188 -2.00 -10.92 12.19
N LYS A 189 -1.82 -11.63 11.07
CA LYS A 189 -1.12 -12.93 10.99
C LYS A 189 0.38 -12.84 10.78
N LEU A 190 0.92 -11.64 10.54
CA LEU A 190 2.36 -11.46 10.34
C LEU A 190 3.13 -12.10 11.48
N GLN A 191 4.15 -12.87 11.12
CA GLN A 191 5.01 -13.49 12.12
C GLN A 191 5.58 -12.40 13.05
N GLY A 192 5.85 -12.73 14.32
CA GLY A 192 6.37 -11.78 15.30
C GLY A 192 5.45 -10.59 15.62
N ASN A 193 4.17 -10.65 15.25
CA ASN A 193 3.15 -9.77 15.79
C ASN A 193 2.98 -10.06 17.29
N SER A 194 3.36 -9.11 18.14
CA SER A 194 3.31 -9.21 19.60
C SER A 194 2.01 -8.66 20.21
N SER A 195 1.07 -8.20 19.38
CA SER A 195 -0.17 -7.59 19.84
C SER A 195 -1.13 -8.64 20.43
N LYS A 196 -1.59 -8.40 21.66
CA LYS A 196 -2.67 -9.20 22.29
C LYS A 196 -3.97 -9.10 21.50
N LEU A 197 -4.22 -7.96 20.84
CA LEU A 197 -5.39 -7.72 19.99
C LEU A 197 -5.35 -8.49 18.68
N ALA A 198 -4.18 -8.99 18.24
CA ALA A 198 -4.11 -9.81 17.02
C ALA A 198 -4.94 -11.09 17.17
N HIS A 199 -4.94 -11.69 18.37
CA HIS A 199 -5.71 -12.89 18.65
C HIS A 199 -7.22 -12.61 18.69
N GLU A 200 -7.65 -11.51 19.32
CA GLU A 200 -9.07 -11.12 19.42
C GLU A 200 -9.65 -10.58 18.10
N ALA A 201 -8.90 -9.74 17.39
CA ALA A 201 -9.30 -9.19 16.10
C ALA A 201 -9.39 -10.28 15.01
N LEU A 202 -8.59 -11.36 15.11
CA LEU A 202 -8.72 -12.53 14.25
C LEU A 202 -10.14 -13.11 14.35
N TRP A 203 -10.68 -13.24 15.56
CA TRP A 203 -12.03 -13.75 15.78
C TRP A 203 -13.11 -12.82 15.21
N THR A 204 -12.97 -11.50 15.34
CA THR A 204 -13.92 -10.54 14.76
C THR A 204 -13.87 -10.48 13.24
N VAL A 205 -12.69 -10.66 12.63
CA VAL A 205 -12.53 -10.68 11.16
C VAL A 205 -13.01 -12.00 10.54
N LEU A 206 -12.92 -13.11 11.29
CA LEU A 206 -13.37 -14.43 10.86
C LEU A 206 -14.85 -14.72 11.18
N ALA A 207 -15.46 -13.99 12.12
CA ALA A 207 -16.88 -14.12 12.41
C ALA A 207 -17.68 -13.72 11.16
N PRO A 208 -18.48 -14.62 10.58
CA PRO A 208 -19.45 -14.25 9.57
C PRO A 208 -20.34 -13.17 10.17
N THR A 209 -20.62 -12.11 9.41
CA THR A 209 -21.67 -11.15 9.79
C THR A 209 -23.02 -11.82 9.63
N ASP A 210 -23.34 -12.75 10.51
CA ASP A 210 -24.64 -13.38 10.66
C ASP A 210 -24.91 -13.47 12.16
N SER A 211 -25.61 -12.47 12.69
CA SER A 211 -26.91 -12.70 13.33
C SER A 211 -27.30 -11.52 14.21
N TRP A 212 -28.52 -11.06 13.97
CA TRP A 212 -29.36 -10.35 14.91
C TRP A 212 -29.46 -11.13 16.22
N VAL A 213 -28.75 -10.74 17.27
CA VAL A 213 -29.10 -11.14 18.65
C VAL A 213 -28.69 -10.02 19.61
N ASP A 214 -29.50 -8.96 19.68
CA ASP A 214 -29.71 -8.21 20.91
C ASP A 214 -31.22 -8.14 21.16
N SER A 215 -31.79 -9.33 21.29
CA SER A 215 -33.05 -9.50 21.99
C SER A 215 -32.94 -10.79 22.78
N ILE A 216 -33.27 -10.65 24.07
CA ILE A 216 -33.47 -11.70 25.07
C ILE A 216 -32.20 -12.12 25.85
N HIS A 217 -31.85 -11.40 26.93
CA HIS A 217 -32.06 -11.85 28.31
C HIS A 217 -31.35 -10.95 29.35
N SER A 218 -32.12 -10.06 30.00
CA SER A 218 -32.04 -9.94 31.46
C SER A 218 -33.39 -9.51 32.02
N GLY A 219 -34.33 -10.45 32.02
CA GLY A 219 -35.55 -10.38 32.80
C GLY A 219 -35.46 -11.34 33.98
N TYR A 220 -35.91 -10.85 35.15
CA TYR A 220 -36.19 -11.51 36.44
C TYR A 220 -35.00 -11.65 37.41
N SER A 221 -35.08 -11.15 38.66
CA SER A 221 -36.20 -11.11 39.62
C SER A 221 -36.13 -9.85 40.51
N ARG A 222 -37.19 -9.04 40.64
CA ARG A 222 -38.38 -9.08 41.54
C ARG A 222 -38.29 -8.10 42.72
N THR A 223 -39.21 -7.12 42.68
CA THR A 223 -39.97 -6.46 43.77
C THR A 223 -39.23 -5.75 44.91
N THR A 224 -39.40 -4.43 44.96
CA THR A 224 -40.17 -3.78 46.04
C THR A 224 -40.65 -2.40 45.58
N CYS A 225 -41.97 -2.16 45.72
CA CYS A 225 -42.63 -0.88 45.54
C CYS A 225 -42.09 0.17 46.52
N TRP A 226 -41.95 1.43 46.11
CA TRP A 226 -42.36 2.60 46.91
C TRP A 226 -42.62 3.79 45.96
N ASN A 227 -43.84 4.34 46.04
CA ASN A 227 -44.26 5.61 45.46
C ASN A 227 -43.68 6.79 46.27
N CYS A 228 -43.33 7.88 45.56
CA CYS A 228 -43.45 9.31 45.94
C CYS A 228 -43.01 10.11 44.69
N VAL A 229 -43.87 10.82 43.93
CA VAL A 229 -44.38 12.20 44.17
C VAL A 229 -43.23 13.12 44.61
N SER A 230 -42.80 14.19 43.92
CA SER A 230 -43.54 15.29 43.27
C SER A 230 -42.61 16.21 42.45
N ARG A 231 -43.15 16.72 41.33
CA ARG A 231 -43.15 18.12 40.84
C ARG A 231 -42.12 19.13 41.40
N THR A 232 -41.44 19.81 40.48
CA THR A 232 -41.78 21.18 40.05
C THR A 232 -41.37 21.39 38.61
#